data_AF-A0A7Y3J6D9-F1
#
_entry.id   AF-A0A7Y3J6D9-F1
#
_cell.length_a   1.000
_cell.length_b   1.000
_cell.length_c   1.000
_cell.angle_alpha   90.00
_cell.angle_beta   90.00
_cell.angle_gamma   90.00
#
_symmetry.space_group_name_H-M   'P 1'
#
loop_
_entity.id
_entity.type
_entity.pdbx_description
1 polymer ?
#
loop_
_entity_poly.entity_id
_entity_poly.type
_entity_poly.pdbx_seq_one_letter_code
_entity_poly.pdbx_strand_id
1 'polypeptide(L)'
;MSNSDSGSGAAFDSLKNAWAPALRAQQEALKAIESFGRFQAGLAGDYMDWTMAQAKANLSAGSATDLAAVQTALAGQFGEKFKARVQEYVGLATAAQASFNQVLGEATAGVASTFKKST
;
A
#
# COMPACT_ATOMS: atom_id res chain seq x y z
N MET A 1 10.30 -42.87 32.00
CA MET A 1 9.06 -42.54 31.26
C MET A 1 9.04 -41.03 31.01
N SER A 2 9.47 -40.58 29.85
CA SER A 2 9.31 -39.19 29.38
C SER A 2 9.57 -39.20 27.88
N ASN A 3 8.50 -39.28 27.08
CA ASN A 3 8.60 -39.13 25.63
C ASN A 3 7.40 -38.39 25.03
N SER A 4 6.63 -37.68 25.87
CA SER A 4 5.42 -36.96 25.49
C SER A 4 5.64 -35.44 25.29
N ASP A 5 6.76 -34.89 25.77
CA ASP A 5 7.01 -33.44 25.77
C ASP A 5 7.66 -32.94 24.45
N SER A 6 8.40 -33.80 23.76
CA SER A 6 9.02 -33.51 22.45
C SER A 6 8.03 -33.60 21.28
N GLY A 7 6.93 -34.35 21.41
CA GLY A 7 5.91 -34.49 20.38
C GLY A 7 4.89 -33.34 20.33
N SER A 8 4.52 -32.80 21.50
CA SER A 8 3.59 -31.68 21.61
C SER A 8 4.21 -30.35 21.16
N GLY A 9 5.47 -30.10 21.55
CA GLY A 9 6.24 -28.94 21.09
C GLY A 9 6.48 -28.95 19.58
N ALA A 10 6.88 -30.09 19.01
CA ALA A 10 7.08 -30.24 17.58
C ALA A 10 5.78 -30.09 16.76
N ALA A 11 4.66 -30.62 17.27
CA ALA A 11 3.34 -30.45 16.64
C ALA A 11 2.87 -28.99 16.69
N PHE A 12 3.09 -28.31 17.82
CA PHE A 12 2.78 -26.89 17.98
C PHE A 12 3.63 -26.02 17.05
N ASP A 13 4.94 -26.29 16.95
CA ASP A 13 5.84 -25.57 16.04
C ASP A 13 5.47 -25.81 14.57
N SER A 14 5.08 -27.04 14.22
CA SER A 14 4.60 -27.36 12.87
C SER A 14 3.30 -26.62 12.54
N LEU A 15 2.35 -26.55 13.48
CA LEU A 15 1.11 -25.80 13.31
C LEU A 15 1.38 -24.30 13.20
N LYS A 16 2.25 -23.76 14.06
CA LYS A 16 2.68 -22.35 14.02
C LYS A 16 3.33 -22.01 12.67
N ASN A 17 4.19 -22.88 12.16
CA ASN A 17 4.85 -22.69 10.87
C ASN A 17 3.88 -22.83 9.69
N ALA A 18 2.84 -23.67 9.80
CA ALA A 18 1.79 -23.78 8.80
C ALA A 18 0.89 -22.53 8.73
N TRP A 19 0.68 -21.84 9.86
CA TRP A 19 -0.13 -20.61 9.94
C TRP A 19 0.67 -19.33 9.74
N ALA A 20 1.99 -19.37 9.87
CA ALA A 20 2.86 -18.20 9.70
C ALA A 20 2.67 -17.46 8.35
N PRO A 21 2.50 -18.13 7.20
CA PRO A 21 2.24 -17.45 5.92
C PRO A 21 0.90 -16.72 5.93
N ALA A 22 -0.15 -17.30 6.55
CA ALA A 22 -1.47 -16.68 6.64
C ALA A 22 -1.45 -15.43 7.53
N LEU A 23 -0.77 -15.49 8.68
CA LEU A 23 -0.58 -14.35 9.56
C LEU A 23 0.23 -13.23 8.89
N ARG A 24 1.27 -13.58 8.13
CA ARG A 24 2.02 -12.60 7.31
C ARG A 24 1.15 -11.98 6.22
N ALA A 25 0.38 -12.79 5.50
CA ALA A 25 -0.54 -12.29 4.48
C ALA A 25 -1.54 -11.28 5.06
N GLN A 26 -2.08 -11.56 6.25
CA GLN A 26 -2.97 -10.62 6.96
C GLN A 26 -2.25 -9.32 7.34
N GLN A 27 -1.02 -9.39 7.85
CA GLN A 27 -0.24 -8.19 8.18
C GLN A 27 0.07 -7.34 6.93
N GLU A 28 0.48 -7.97 5.84
CA GLU A 28 0.77 -7.27 4.58
C GLU A 28 -0.51 -6.67 3.96
N ALA A 29 -1.64 -7.37 4.07
CA ALA A 29 -2.94 -6.85 3.64
C ALA A 29 -3.35 -5.61 4.47
N LEU A 30 -3.17 -5.63 5.79
CA LEU A 30 -3.46 -4.47 6.65
C LEU A 30 -2.57 -3.27 6.29
N LYS A 31 -1.28 -3.49 6.06
CA LYS A 31 -0.36 -2.43 5.59
C LYS A 31 -0.77 -1.86 4.24
N ALA A 32 -1.20 -2.71 3.31
CA ALA A 32 -1.69 -2.26 2.01
C ALA A 32 -2.95 -1.38 2.15
N ILE A 33 -3.89 -1.79 3.00
CA ILE A 33 -5.10 -1.01 3.30
C ILE A 33 -4.75 0.33 3.95
N GLU A 34 -3.87 0.35 4.95
CA GLU A 34 -3.42 1.58 5.61
C GLU A 34 -2.76 2.54 4.61
N SER A 35 -1.88 2.01 3.77
CA SER A 35 -1.15 2.80 2.77
C SER A 35 -2.09 3.35 1.69
N PHE A 36 -3.07 2.56 1.25
CA PHE A 36 -4.11 3.02 0.34
C PHE A 36 -5.02 4.07 0.98
N GLY A 37 -5.36 3.92 2.27
CA GLY A 37 -6.11 4.91 3.03
C GLY A 37 -5.37 6.25 3.11
N ARG A 38 -4.06 6.23 3.38
CA ARG A 38 -3.21 7.43 3.33
C ARG A 38 -3.17 8.06 1.96
N PHE A 39 -3.08 7.26 0.90
CA PHE A 39 -3.12 7.74 -0.48
C PHE A 39 -4.45 8.45 -0.79
N GLN A 40 -5.60 7.86 -0.43
CA GLN A 40 -6.92 8.47 -0.60
C GLN A 40 -7.06 9.78 0.20
N ALA A 41 -6.56 9.81 1.43
CA ALA A 41 -6.56 11.03 2.25
C ALA A 41 -5.70 12.14 1.63
N GLY A 42 -4.52 11.80 1.11
CA GLY A 42 -3.64 12.73 0.40
C GLY A 42 -4.29 13.29 -0.87
N LEU A 43 -4.93 12.42 -1.67
CA LEU A 43 -5.65 12.80 -2.87
C LEU A 43 -6.81 13.77 -2.56
N ALA A 44 -7.59 13.49 -1.52
CA ALA A 44 -8.69 14.36 -1.10
C ALA A 44 -8.18 15.73 -0.61
N GLY A 45 -7.06 15.74 0.13
CA GLY A 45 -6.40 16.98 0.55
C GLY A 45 -5.96 17.82 -0.64
N ASP A 46 -5.33 17.21 -1.65
CA ASP A 46 -4.90 17.92 -2.85
C ASP A 46 -6.08 18.48 -3.66
N TYR A 47 -7.22 17.79 -3.68
CA TYR A 47 -8.44 18.28 -4.33
C TYR A 47 -9.09 19.44 -3.55
N MET A 48 -9.04 19.39 -2.22
CA MET A 48 -9.51 20.48 -1.35
C MET A 48 -8.64 21.73 -1.54
N ASP A 49 -7.32 21.56 -1.58
CA ASP A 49 -6.38 22.65 -1.88
C ASP A 49 -6.67 23.26 -3.25
N TRP A 50 -6.88 22.42 -4.27
CA TRP A 50 -7.17 22.87 -5.63
C TRP A 50 -8.49 23.65 -5.71
N THR A 51 -9.56 23.13 -5.10
CA THR A 51 -10.86 23.81 -5.08
C THR A 51 -10.81 25.14 -4.32
N MET A 52 -10.07 25.19 -3.20
CA MET A 52 -9.85 26.43 -2.45
C MET A 52 -9.02 27.44 -3.25
N ALA A 53 -7.98 26.98 -3.95
CA ALA A 53 -7.20 27.82 -4.85
C ALA A 53 -8.06 28.37 -6.01
N GLN A 54 -8.94 27.54 -6.58
CA GLN A 54 -9.83 27.93 -7.67
C GLN A 54 -10.87 28.96 -7.20
N ALA A 55 -11.43 28.76 -6.00
CA ALA A 55 -12.34 29.72 -5.39
C ALA A 55 -11.65 31.07 -5.14
N LYS A 56 -10.42 31.05 -4.60
CA LYS A 56 -9.62 32.26 -4.40
C LYS A 56 -9.34 32.97 -5.73
N ALA A 57 -8.94 32.23 -6.76
CA ALA A 57 -8.69 32.76 -8.09
C ALA A 57 -9.91 33.49 -8.68
N ASN A 58 -11.09 32.87 -8.57
CA ASN A 58 -12.35 33.47 -9.04
C ASN A 58 -12.75 34.73 -8.25
N LEU A 59 -12.41 34.81 -6.96
CA LEU A 59 -12.68 35.98 -6.11
C LEU A 59 -11.66 37.12 -6.29
N SER A 60 -10.42 36.80 -6.70
CA SER A 60 -9.33 37.79 -6.80
C SER A 60 -9.08 38.34 -8.20
N ALA A 61 -9.70 37.76 -9.24
CA ALA A 61 -9.45 38.19 -10.61
C ALA A 61 -10.16 39.52 -10.92
N GLY A 62 -9.38 40.55 -11.22
CA GLY A 62 -9.88 41.85 -11.68
C GLY A 62 -10.18 41.91 -13.18
N SER A 63 -9.70 40.93 -13.96
CA SER A 63 -9.91 40.84 -15.41
C SER A 63 -9.88 39.38 -15.90
N ALA A 64 -10.41 39.13 -17.11
CA ALA A 64 -10.39 37.81 -17.74
C ALA A 64 -8.96 37.32 -18.06
N THR A 65 -8.04 38.24 -18.36
CA THR A 65 -6.64 37.91 -18.64
C THR A 65 -5.89 37.48 -17.38
N ASP A 66 -6.17 38.13 -16.25
CA ASP A 66 -5.63 37.72 -14.94
C ASP A 66 -6.16 36.35 -14.52
N LEU A 67 -7.44 36.07 -14.78
CA LEU A 67 -8.04 34.77 -14.51
C LEU A 67 -7.37 33.64 -15.31
N ALA A 68 -7.08 33.87 -16.60
CA ALA A 68 -6.41 32.89 -17.46
C ALA A 68 -4.97 32.58 -17.01
N ALA A 69 -4.22 33.60 -16.60
CA ALA A 69 -2.87 33.44 -16.04
C ALA A 69 -2.90 32.64 -14.73
N VAL A 70 -3.84 32.96 -13.83
CA VAL A 70 -4.03 32.24 -12.56
C VAL A 70 -4.47 30.80 -12.78
N GLN A 71 -5.39 30.54 -13.74
CA GLN A 71 -5.81 29.18 -14.10
C GLN A 71 -4.65 28.34 -14.62
N THR A 72 -3.79 28.90 -15.46
CA THR A 72 -2.62 28.18 -15.99
C THR A 72 -1.64 27.82 -14.88
N ALA A 73 -1.39 28.74 -13.95
CA ALA A 73 -0.57 28.47 -12.78
C ALA A 73 -1.17 27.41 -11.85
N LEU A 74 -2.48 27.47 -11.58
CA LEU A 74 -3.20 26.45 -10.79
C LEU A 74 -3.16 25.08 -11.46
N ALA A 75 -3.42 25.03 -12.76
CA ALA A 75 -3.40 23.79 -13.53
C ALA A 75 -2.00 23.17 -13.53
N GLY A 76 -0.94 23.99 -13.65
CA GLY A 76 0.44 23.53 -13.53
C GLY A 76 0.75 22.94 -12.15
N GLN A 77 0.39 23.63 -11.07
CA GLN A 77 0.62 23.15 -9.70
C GLN A 77 -0.16 21.87 -9.39
N PHE A 78 -1.43 21.82 -9.80
CA PHE A 78 -2.25 20.63 -9.65
C PHE A 78 -1.70 19.46 -10.50
N GLY A 79 -1.24 19.73 -11.72
CA GLY A 79 -0.65 18.73 -12.60
C GLY A 79 0.60 18.07 -12.00
N GLU A 80 1.50 18.85 -11.39
CA GLU A 80 2.67 18.31 -10.70
C GLU A 80 2.29 17.48 -9.46
N LYS A 81 1.35 17.96 -8.64
CA LYS A 81 0.81 17.19 -7.51
C LYS A 81 0.15 15.89 -7.98
N PHE A 82 -0.65 15.95 -9.04
CA PHE A 82 -1.32 14.78 -9.61
C PHE A 82 -0.31 13.76 -10.13
N LYS A 83 0.74 14.20 -10.82
CA LYS A 83 1.83 13.33 -11.27
C LYS A 83 2.53 12.65 -10.09
N ALA A 84 2.81 13.38 -9.01
CA ALA A 84 3.38 12.80 -7.78
C ALA A 84 2.44 11.73 -7.18
N ARG A 85 1.13 11.97 -7.17
CA ARG A 85 0.14 10.98 -6.73
C ARG A 85 0.08 9.75 -7.62
N VAL A 86 0.19 9.90 -8.94
CA VAL A 86 0.28 8.76 -9.85
C VAL A 86 1.53 7.93 -9.54
N GLN A 87 2.67 8.57 -9.30
CA GLN A 87 3.91 7.86 -8.91
C GLN A 87 3.77 7.13 -7.58
N GLU A 88 3.15 7.76 -6.58
CA GLU A 88 2.85 7.14 -5.29
C GLU A 88 1.92 5.92 -5.45
N TYR A 89 0.87 6.05 -6.25
CA TYR A 89 -0.06 4.94 -6.54
C TYR A 89 0.65 3.76 -7.20
N VAL A 90 1.49 4.01 -8.22
CA VAL A 90 2.29 2.97 -8.88
C VAL A 90 3.25 2.31 -7.87
N GLY A 91 3.85 3.09 -6.98
CA GLY A 91 4.68 2.59 -5.88
C GLY A 91 3.90 1.65 -4.95
N LEU A 92 2.70 2.04 -4.53
CA LEU A 92 1.82 1.22 -3.69
C LEU A 92 1.40 -0.09 -4.37
N ALA A 93 1.02 -0.02 -5.65
CA ALA A 93 0.65 -1.20 -6.43
C ALA A 93 1.84 -2.16 -6.57
N THR A 94 3.04 -1.63 -6.84
CA THR A 94 4.27 -2.43 -6.95
C THR A 94 4.63 -3.08 -5.62
N ALA A 95 4.53 -2.34 -4.51
CA ALA A 95 4.78 -2.87 -3.17
C ALA A 95 3.79 -3.99 -2.81
N ALA A 96 2.51 -3.83 -3.10
CA ALA A 96 1.50 -4.86 -2.88
C ALA A 96 1.78 -6.14 -3.69
N GLN A 97 2.15 -6.00 -4.97
CA GLN A 97 2.52 -7.12 -5.83
C GLN A 97 3.79 -7.83 -5.32
N ALA A 98 4.79 -7.07 -4.86
CA ALA A 98 6.02 -7.63 -4.30
C ALA A 98 5.74 -8.41 -3.00
N SER A 99 4.98 -7.83 -2.07
CA SER A 99 4.59 -8.51 -0.83
C SER A 99 3.80 -9.80 -1.12
N PHE A 100 2.88 -9.77 -2.09
CA PHE A 100 2.14 -10.96 -2.50
C PHE A 100 3.06 -12.07 -3.03
N ASN A 101 3.95 -11.73 -3.97
CA ASN A 101 4.90 -12.69 -4.53
C ASN A 101 5.85 -13.26 -3.47
N GLN A 102 6.26 -12.45 -2.49
CA GLN A 102 7.09 -12.91 -1.38
C GLN A 102 6.34 -13.93 -0.51
N VAL A 103 5.11 -13.62 -0.11
CA VAL A 103 4.28 -14.54 0.70
C VAL A 103 4.04 -15.86 -0.05
N LEU A 104 3.76 -15.79 -1.35
CA LEU A 104 3.59 -16.97 -2.19
C LEU A 104 4.88 -17.80 -2.28
N GLY A 105 6.02 -17.14 -2.51
CA GLY A 105 7.34 -17.78 -2.56
C GLY A 105 7.73 -18.46 -1.24
N GLU A 106 7.47 -17.81 -0.10
CA GLU A 106 7.68 -18.38 1.23
C GLU A 106 6.80 -19.63 1.45
N ALA A 107 5.53 -19.60 1.01
CA ALA A 107 4.63 -20.75 1.10
C ALA A 107 5.11 -21.92 0.23
N THR A 108 5.52 -21.68 -1.02
CA THR A 108 6.06 -22.72 -1.91
C THR A 108 7.36 -23.33 -1.36
N ALA A 109 8.26 -22.50 -0.81
CA ALA A 109 9.50 -22.97 -0.17
C ALA A 109 9.24 -23.78 1.10
N GLY A 110 8.22 -23.39 1.90
CA GLY A 110 7.77 -24.15 3.07
C GLY A 110 7.25 -25.55 2.71
N VAL A 111 6.47 -25.67 1.64
CA VAL A 111 5.98 -26.96 1.15
C VAL A 111 7.14 -27.81 0.62
N ALA A 112 8.02 -27.25 -0.21
CA ALA A 112 9.16 -27.97 -0.77
C ALA A 112 10.13 -28.49 0.30
N SER A 113 10.40 -27.68 1.35
CA SER A 113 11.26 -28.08 2.46
C SER A 113 10.61 -29.14 3.36
N THR A 114 9.29 -29.13 3.51
CA THR A 114 8.54 -30.18 4.23
C THR A 114 8.60 -31.50 3.46
N PHE A 115 8.38 -31.49 2.14
CA PHE A 115 8.54 -32.69 1.31
C PHE A 115 9.97 -33.25 1.36
N LYS A 116 10.99 -32.39 1.28
CA LYS A 116 12.40 -32.81 1.36
C LYS A 116 12.82 -33.37 2.72
N LYS A 117 12.13 -33.02 3.80
CA LYS A 117 12.37 -33.61 5.15
C LYS A 117 11.62 -34.92 5.38
N SER A 118 10.56 -35.18 4.60
CA SER A 118 9.71 -36.38 4.71
C SER A 118 10.08 -37.49 3.69
N THR A 119 11.10 -37.27 2.85
CA THR A 119 11.67 -38.25 1.91
C THR A 119 13.09 -38.59 2.36
#